data_AF-A0AAV7JTV3-F1
#
_entry.id   AF-A0AAV7JTV3-F1
#
_cell.length_a   1.000
_cell.length_b   1.000
_cell.length_c   1.000
_cell.angle_alpha   90.00
_cell.angle_beta   90.00
_cell.angle_gamma   90.00
#
_symmetry.space_group_name_H-M   'P 1'
#
loop_
_entity.id
_entity.type
_entity.pdbx_description
1 polymer ?
#
loop_
_entity_poly.entity_id
_entity_poly.type
_entity_poly.pdbx_seq_one_letter_code
_entity_poly.pdbx_strand_id
1 'polypeptide(L)'
;MDSISFELDKCIGKIGSEVSNIKRPQGLAIDTINENIYIVDEGNRKVLVYTIGGEFILEFPKKLGYILRGACGIAVKFNKVFVTEEFRSTISVFSLEGNFLTRFDGRTLFIKESLDVPTGITVAKDGTVFACDCFNSNIVIFTEELIPQIYILPAGKLPKDVKLLNDRTLAILNGDTKCIMLINLEDGNKEDMIVNRKEGDVYNPIFFEIYLNEYILISDYENNTIKIFSKKGKLLNVIGKSGEMFNYPTGIAVHSNTQTLISVCRKEHSPIQFFKLET
;
A
#
# COMPACT_ATOMS: atom_id res chain seq x y z
N MET A 1 -2.64 -15.72 21.85
CA MET A 1 -1.98 -16.19 20.61
C MET A 1 -0.81 -15.27 20.42
N ASP A 2 0.33 -15.64 21.01
CA ASP A 2 1.42 -14.69 21.28
C ASP A 2 2.54 -14.78 20.26
N SER A 3 2.35 -15.56 19.20
CA SER A 3 3.29 -15.71 18.09
C SER A 3 2.51 -15.91 16.79
N ILE A 4 2.87 -15.14 15.78
CA ILE A 4 2.45 -15.31 14.38
C ILE A 4 3.73 -15.33 13.55
N SER A 5 3.88 -16.33 12.70
CA SER A 5 5.07 -16.51 11.85
C SER A 5 4.67 -16.87 10.44
N PHE A 6 5.45 -16.40 9.49
CA PHE A 6 5.28 -16.74 8.08
C PHE A 6 6.62 -17.25 7.54
N GLU A 7 6.56 -18.36 6.82
CA GLU A 7 7.72 -18.97 6.15
C GLU A 7 7.65 -18.69 4.65
N LEU A 8 8.82 -18.48 4.02
CA LEU A 8 8.89 -18.28 2.57
C LEU A 8 8.39 -19.53 1.83
N ASP A 9 7.40 -19.34 0.96
CA ASP A 9 6.84 -20.40 0.12
C ASP A 9 7.46 -20.38 -1.28
N LYS A 10 7.45 -19.21 -1.92
CA LYS A 10 7.97 -19.04 -3.28
C LYS A 10 8.33 -17.60 -3.58
N CYS A 11 9.20 -17.43 -4.57
CA CYS A 11 9.51 -16.13 -5.17
C CYS A 11 9.26 -16.17 -6.67
N ILE A 12 8.75 -15.07 -7.21
CA ILE A 12 8.48 -14.90 -8.65
C ILE A 12 8.97 -13.53 -9.14
N GLY A 13 8.80 -13.30 -10.44
CA GLY A 13 9.21 -12.08 -11.11
C GLY A 13 10.70 -12.07 -11.43
N LYS A 14 11.09 -11.19 -12.35
CA LYS A 14 12.49 -10.94 -12.73
C LYS A 14 12.74 -9.45 -12.76
N ILE A 15 13.92 -9.02 -12.30
CA ILE A 15 14.33 -7.62 -12.47
C ILE A 15 14.54 -7.32 -13.94
N GLY A 16 13.96 -6.21 -14.41
CA GLY A 16 14.20 -5.71 -15.74
C GLY A 16 13.11 -4.76 -16.23
N SER A 17 13.18 -4.41 -17.50
CA SER A 17 12.23 -3.52 -18.16
C SER A 17 11.44 -4.18 -19.28
N GLU A 18 11.63 -5.48 -19.51
CA GLU A 18 10.84 -6.26 -20.45
C GLU A 18 9.41 -6.47 -19.90
N VAL A 19 8.53 -7.02 -20.75
CA VAL A 19 7.16 -7.39 -20.35
C VAL A 19 7.23 -8.37 -19.19
N SER A 20 6.35 -8.20 -18.20
CA SER A 20 6.31 -8.94 -16.92
C SER A 20 7.51 -8.69 -15.98
N ASN A 21 8.66 -8.25 -16.48
CA ASN A 21 9.78 -7.88 -15.61
C ASN A 21 9.45 -6.60 -14.84
N ILE A 22 10.02 -6.50 -13.63
CA ILE A 22 9.70 -5.46 -12.66
C ILE A 22 10.94 -4.67 -12.26
N LYS A 23 10.77 -3.36 -12.01
CA LYS A 23 11.89 -2.48 -11.65
C LYS A 23 11.48 -1.47 -10.58
N ARG A 24 12.05 -1.58 -9.37
CA ARG A 24 11.70 -0.72 -8.22
C ARG A 24 10.20 -0.78 -7.87
N PRO A 25 9.66 -1.96 -7.51
CA PRO A 25 8.29 -2.03 -6.98
C PRO A 25 8.03 -1.04 -5.83
N GLN A 26 6.79 -0.60 -5.71
CA GLN A 26 6.29 0.24 -4.60
C GLN A 26 5.10 -0.46 -3.93
N GLY A 27 3.89 0.07 -4.05
CA GLY A 27 2.69 -0.50 -3.47
C GLY A 27 2.26 -1.80 -4.13
N LEU A 28 1.53 -2.60 -3.34
CA LEU A 28 0.93 -3.86 -3.74
C LEU A 28 -0.52 -3.89 -3.21
N ALA A 29 -1.44 -4.36 -4.03
CA ALA A 29 -2.84 -4.60 -3.64
C ALA A 29 -3.30 -5.96 -4.15
N ILE A 30 -4.24 -6.55 -3.43
CA ILE A 30 -4.85 -7.83 -3.79
C ILE A 30 -6.34 -7.61 -4.09
N ASP A 31 -6.77 -8.10 -5.23
CA ASP A 31 -8.17 -8.28 -5.57
C ASP A 31 -8.58 -9.70 -5.18
N THR A 32 -9.21 -9.83 -4.01
CA THR A 32 -9.64 -11.13 -3.47
C THR A 32 -10.83 -11.73 -4.22
N ILE A 33 -11.54 -10.96 -5.06
CA ILE A 33 -12.66 -11.49 -5.84
C ILE A 33 -12.13 -12.22 -7.07
N ASN A 34 -11.17 -11.62 -7.76
CA ASN A 34 -10.57 -12.19 -8.98
C ASN A 34 -9.26 -12.96 -8.72
N GLU A 35 -8.84 -13.07 -7.45
CA GLU A 35 -7.61 -13.76 -7.02
C GLU A 35 -6.35 -13.24 -7.73
N ASN A 36 -6.25 -11.91 -7.85
CA ASN A 36 -5.19 -11.20 -8.57
C ASN A 36 -4.40 -10.25 -7.66
N ILE A 37 -3.11 -10.10 -7.96
CA ILE A 37 -2.18 -9.20 -7.30
C ILE A 37 -1.81 -8.09 -8.26
N TYR A 38 -1.89 -6.85 -7.81
CA TYR A 38 -1.53 -5.65 -8.55
C TYR A 38 -0.33 -5.00 -7.90
N ILE A 39 0.72 -4.75 -8.67
CA ILE A 39 1.99 -4.24 -8.16
C ILE A 39 2.38 -3.00 -8.93
N VAL A 40 2.63 -1.92 -8.21
CA VAL A 40 3.19 -0.69 -8.80
C VAL A 40 4.66 -0.91 -9.11
N ASP A 41 4.99 -0.82 -10.40
CA ASP A 41 6.35 -0.85 -10.93
C ASP A 41 6.77 0.58 -11.28
N GLU A 42 7.28 1.32 -10.29
CA GLU A 42 7.64 2.72 -10.42
C GLU A 42 8.76 2.93 -11.44
N GLY A 43 9.76 2.04 -11.47
CA GLY A 43 10.91 2.14 -12.35
C GLY A 43 10.55 1.95 -13.83
N ASN A 44 9.59 1.08 -14.14
CA ASN A 44 9.05 0.94 -15.49
C ASN A 44 7.78 1.78 -15.73
N ARG A 45 7.29 2.50 -14.71
CA ARG A 45 6.14 3.43 -14.79
C ARG A 45 4.84 2.74 -15.20
N LYS A 46 4.62 1.54 -14.68
CA LYS A 46 3.48 0.67 -14.97
C LYS A 46 2.95 0.01 -13.70
N VAL A 47 1.83 -0.68 -13.81
CA VAL A 47 1.32 -1.66 -12.88
C VAL A 47 1.43 -3.03 -13.55
N LEU A 48 1.94 -4.00 -12.82
CA LEU A 48 1.94 -5.40 -13.22
C LEU A 48 0.82 -6.14 -12.49
N VAL A 49 0.17 -7.06 -13.19
CA VAL A 49 -0.89 -7.89 -12.62
C VAL A 49 -0.51 -9.35 -12.74
N TYR A 50 -0.62 -10.07 -11.62
CA TYR A 50 -0.35 -11.50 -11.51
C TYR A 50 -1.56 -12.20 -10.89
N THR A 51 -1.75 -13.49 -11.16
CA THR A 51 -2.64 -14.32 -10.34
C THR A 51 -2.01 -14.51 -8.96
N ILE A 52 -2.81 -14.88 -7.96
CA ILE A 52 -2.31 -15.31 -6.65
C ILE A 52 -1.39 -16.55 -6.76
N GLY A 53 -1.57 -17.34 -7.83
CA GLY A 53 -0.71 -18.44 -8.23
C GLY A 53 0.68 -17.99 -8.70
N GLY A 54 0.86 -16.73 -9.06
CA GLY A 54 2.10 -16.14 -9.52
C GLY A 54 2.28 -16.13 -11.04
N GLU A 55 1.21 -16.33 -11.79
CA GLU A 55 1.21 -16.26 -13.25
C GLU A 55 0.99 -14.82 -13.70
N PHE A 56 1.79 -14.33 -14.65
CA PHE A 56 1.61 -12.98 -15.19
C PHE A 56 0.33 -12.90 -16.03
N ILE A 57 -0.46 -11.86 -15.80
CA ILE A 57 -1.73 -11.61 -16.51
C ILE A 57 -1.55 -10.50 -17.53
N LEU A 58 -1.22 -9.29 -17.05
CA LEU A 58 -1.11 -8.11 -17.89
C LEU A 58 -0.27 -7.02 -17.23
N GLU A 59 0.12 -6.03 -18.03
CA GLU A 59 0.67 -4.78 -17.55
C GLU A 59 -0.07 -3.59 -18.17
N PHE A 60 -0.15 -2.50 -17.41
CA PHE A 60 -0.78 -1.27 -17.84
C PHE A 60 -0.09 -0.06 -17.19
N PRO A 61 -0.19 1.15 -17.75
CA PRO A 61 -1.07 1.59 -18.84
C PRO A 61 -0.66 1.05 -20.22
N LYS A 62 -1.62 0.57 -21.02
CA LYS A 62 -1.37 0.05 -22.39
C LYS A 62 -1.36 1.15 -23.46
N LYS A 63 -1.94 2.31 -23.17
CA LYS A 63 -2.07 3.42 -24.13
C LYS A 63 -0.70 4.04 -24.41
N LEU A 64 -0.29 4.03 -25.68
CA LEU A 64 0.99 4.61 -26.11
C LEU A 64 1.12 6.07 -25.64
N GLY A 65 2.25 6.39 -25.00
CA GLY A 65 2.53 7.72 -24.45
C GLY A 65 1.90 8.02 -23.09
N TYR A 66 0.98 7.18 -22.61
CA TYR A 66 0.50 7.27 -21.23
C TYR A 66 1.43 6.45 -20.32
N ILE A 67 2.05 7.13 -19.36
CA ILE A 67 2.93 6.52 -18.35
C ILE A 67 2.52 6.99 -16.96
N LEU A 68 2.76 6.15 -15.96
CA LEU A 68 2.66 6.57 -14.59
C LEU A 68 3.86 7.44 -14.19
N ARG A 69 3.69 8.41 -13.29
CA ARG A 69 4.76 9.32 -12.85
C ARG A 69 4.87 9.33 -11.34
N GLY A 70 5.92 8.68 -10.82
CA GLY A 70 6.10 8.49 -9.38
C GLY A 70 4.96 7.68 -8.79
N ALA A 71 4.51 6.63 -9.48
CA ALA A 71 3.45 5.79 -8.93
C ALA A 71 3.93 5.14 -7.63
N CYS A 72 3.10 5.18 -6.60
CA CYS A 72 3.48 4.76 -5.25
C CYS A 72 2.47 3.78 -4.66
N GLY A 73 1.36 4.27 -4.13
CA GLY A 73 0.28 3.48 -3.55
C GLY A 73 -0.70 2.95 -4.58
N ILE A 74 -1.33 1.83 -4.25
CA ILE A 74 -2.33 1.17 -5.08
C ILE A 74 -3.44 0.57 -4.23
N ALA A 75 -4.68 0.68 -4.71
CA ALA A 75 -5.84 0.00 -4.14
C ALA A 75 -6.72 -0.56 -5.25
N VAL A 76 -7.38 -1.70 -5.00
CA VAL A 76 -8.30 -2.32 -5.94
C VAL A 76 -9.64 -2.56 -5.27
N LYS A 77 -10.71 -2.00 -5.85
CA LYS A 77 -12.07 -2.14 -5.34
C LYS A 77 -13.08 -1.85 -6.46
N PHE A 78 -14.23 -2.51 -6.43
CA PHE A 78 -15.35 -2.26 -7.36
C PHE A 78 -14.93 -2.25 -8.84
N ASN A 79 -14.12 -3.25 -9.25
CA ASN A 79 -13.58 -3.39 -10.59
C ASN A 79 -12.71 -2.20 -11.07
N LYS A 80 -12.16 -1.45 -10.12
CA LYS A 80 -11.28 -0.31 -10.38
C LYS A 80 -9.96 -0.46 -9.65
N VAL A 81 -8.92 0.05 -10.27
CA VAL A 81 -7.57 0.14 -9.73
C VAL A 81 -7.23 1.61 -9.57
N PHE A 82 -6.97 2.03 -8.34
CA PHE A 82 -6.59 3.38 -7.97
C PHE A 82 -5.08 3.39 -7.75
N VAL A 83 -4.37 4.30 -8.40
CA VAL A 83 -2.91 4.43 -8.31
C VAL A 83 -2.56 5.87 -8.01
N THR A 84 -1.89 6.12 -6.90
CA THR A 84 -1.36 7.45 -6.58
C THR A 84 -0.10 7.72 -7.39
N GLU A 85 0.09 8.97 -7.80
CA GLU A 85 1.19 9.42 -8.64
C GLU A 85 1.86 10.65 -8.00
N GLU A 86 2.92 10.42 -7.24
CA GLU A 86 3.62 11.43 -6.45
C GLU A 86 4.07 12.62 -7.31
N PHE A 87 4.71 12.36 -8.44
CA PHE A 87 5.29 13.41 -9.29
C PHE A 87 4.28 14.10 -10.20
N ARG A 88 3.08 13.53 -10.32
CA ARG A 88 1.97 14.17 -11.03
C ARG A 88 1.01 14.86 -10.07
N SER A 89 1.10 14.55 -8.78
CA SER A 89 0.19 15.02 -7.74
C SER A 89 -1.26 14.63 -8.00
N THR A 90 -1.48 13.37 -8.40
CA THR A 90 -2.81 12.86 -8.80
C THR A 90 -3.04 11.41 -8.41
N ILE A 91 -4.28 10.97 -8.46
CA ILE A 91 -4.69 9.57 -8.40
C ILE A 91 -5.25 9.18 -9.77
N SER A 92 -4.64 8.23 -10.45
CA SER A 92 -5.16 7.67 -11.70
C SER A 92 -6.02 6.44 -11.41
N VAL A 93 -7.16 6.34 -12.08
CA VAL A 93 -8.12 5.24 -11.93
C VAL A 93 -8.22 4.45 -13.23
N PHE A 94 -8.11 3.13 -13.13
CA PHE A 94 -8.15 2.19 -14.25
C PHE A 94 -9.21 1.12 -14.04
N SER A 95 -9.67 0.48 -15.12
CA SER A 95 -10.41 -0.79 -15.04
C SER A 95 -9.45 -1.95 -14.76
N LEU A 96 -9.98 -3.12 -14.41
CA LEU A 96 -9.16 -4.33 -14.17
C LEU A 96 -8.37 -4.77 -15.41
N GLU A 97 -8.85 -4.47 -16.61
CA GLU A 97 -8.15 -4.76 -17.88
C GLU A 97 -7.00 -3.78 -18.19
N GLY A 98 -6.84 -2.75 -17.35
CA GLY A 98 -5.81 -1.73 -17.44
C GLY A 98 -6.18 -0.51 -18.29
N ASN A 99 -7.47 -0.31 -18.59
CA ASN A 99 -7.94 0.85 -19.33
C ASN A 99 -8.03 2.08 -18.41
N PHE A 100 -7.49 3.22 -18.84
CA PHE A 100 -7.62 4.46 -18.08
C PHE A 100 -9.07 4.93 -18.06
N LEU A 101 -9.60 5.19 -16.88
CA LEU A 101 -10.98 5.66 -16.67
C LEU A 101 -11.00 7.15 -16.38
N THR A 102 -10.28 7.57 -15.34
CA THR A 102 -10.27 8.96 -14.89
C THR A 102 -9.02 9.27 -14.08
N ARG A 103 -8.83 10.54 -13.74
CA ARG A 103 -7.79 11.01 -12.85
C ARG A 103 -8.35 12.08 -11.92
N PHE A 104 -7.94 12.01 -10.67
CA PHE A 104 -8.29 12.94 -9.62
C PHE A 104 -7.05 13.71 -9.15
N ASP A 105 -7.11 15.04 -9.11
CA ASP A 105 -6.02 15.92 -8.68
C ASP A 105 -6.30 16.64 -7.36
N GLY A 106 -7.39 16.31 -6.67
CA GLY A 106 -7.79 16.96 -5.43
C GLY A 106 -8.53 18.29 -5.60
N ARG A 107 -8.60 18.85 -6.82
CA ARG A 107 -9.27 20.13 -7.06
C ARG A 107 -10.76 19.93 -7.33
N THR A 108 -11.56 20.86 -6.82
CA THR A 108 -13.00 20.99 -7.15
C THR A 108 -13.32 22.45 -7.44
N LEU A 109 -14.59 22.74 -7.75
CA LEU A 109 -15.07 24.13 -7.84
C LEU A 109 -14.86 24.91 -6.54
N PHE A 110 -14.85 24.24 -5.38
CA PHE A 110 -14.77 24.86 -4.06
C PHE A 110 -13.40 24.69 -3.39
N ILE A 111 -12.64 23.66 -3.75
CA ILE A 111 -11.29 23.39 -3.22
C ILE A 111 -10.28 23.67 -4.32
N LYS A 112 -9.46 24.71 -4.11
CA LYS A 112 -8.45 25.15 -5.09
C LYS A 112 -7.12 24.42 -4.96
N GLU A 113 -6.82 23.92 -3.77
CA GLU A 113 -5.59 23.17 -3.51
C GLU A 113 -5.71 21.78 -4.13
N SER A 114 -4.67 21.36 -4.83
CA SER A 114 -4.56 19.98 -5.35
C SER A 114 -3.94 19.09 -4.29
N LEU A 115 -4.13 17.78 -4.44
CA LEU A 115 -3.24 16.78 -3.86
C LEU A 115 -1.78 17.18 -4.09
N ASP A 116 -0.88 16.84 -3.16
CA ASP A 116 0.55 17.02 -3.35
C ASP A 116 1.38 15.86 -2.77
N VAL A 117 2.18 15.24 -3.65
CA VAL A 117 2.93 14.01 -3.37
C VAL A 117 2.03 12.92 -2.75
N PRO A 118 0.96 12.47 -3.44
CA PRO A 118 0.09 11.45 -2.88
C PRO A 118 0.80 10.10 -2.77
N THR A 119 0.73 9.46 -1.61
CA THR A 119 1.47 8.22 -1.27
C THR A 119 0.52 7.03 -1.13
N GLY A 120 0.20 6.56 0.08
CA GLY A 120 -0.71 5.43 0.28
C GLY A 120 -2.17 5.78 0.05
N ILE A 121 -2.96 4.74 -0.23
CA ILE A 121 -4.36 4.85 -0.60
C ILE A 121 -5.12 3.59 -0.18
N THR A 122 -6.36 3.75 0.26
CA THR A 122 -7.29 2.64 0.53
C THR A 122 -8.71 3.02 0.14
N VAL A 123 -9.57 2.01 -0.04
CA VAL A 123 -10.97 2.18 -0.43
C VAL A 123 -11.87 1.38 0.51
N ALA A 124 -12.82 2.07 1.12
CA ALA A 124 -13.82 1.49 2.00
C ALA A 124 -14.85 0.62 1.25
N LYS A 125 -15.65 -0.12 2.01
CA LYS A 125 -16.73 -0.97 1.49
C LYS A 125 -17.90 -0.19 0.88
N ASP A 126 -18.04 1.09 1.19
CA ASP A 126 -19.04 1.98 0.61
C ASP A 126 -18.53 2.73 -0.63
N GLY A 127 -17.26 2.56 -1.01
CA GLY A 127 -16.63 3.27 -2.12
C GLY A 127 -15.91 4.55 -1.72
N THR A 128 -15.89 4.92 -0.45
CA THR A 128 -15.09 6.06 0.03
C THR A 128 -13.61 5.77 -0.12
N VAL A 129 -12.88 6.66 -0.80
CA VAL A 129 -11.44 6.59 -1.02
C VAL A 129 -10.72 7.48 -0.03
N PHE A 130 -9.67 6.95 0.58
CA PHE A 130 -8.78 7.66 1.50
C PHE A 130 -7.38 7.65 0.90
N ALA A 131 -6.82 8.82 0.63
CA ALA A 131 -5.48 8.95 0.07
C ALA A 131 -4.63 9.86 0.95
N CYS A 132 -3.39 9.46 1.20
CA CYS A 132 -2.40 10.31 1.84
C CYS A 132 -2.02 11.46 0.91
N ASP A 133 -2.14 12.69 1.41
CA ASP A 133 -1.60 13.89 0.81
C ASP A 133 -0.35 14.28 1.61
N CYS A 134 0.76 13.63 1.24
CA CYS A 134 1.95 13.50 2.09
C CYS A 134 2.59 14.85 2.39
N PHE A 135 2.73 15.71 1.38
CA PHE A 135 3.37 17.00 1.54
C PHE A 135 2.51 17.94 2.38
N ASN A 136 1.19 17.92 2.18
CA ASN A 136 0.24 18.72 2.94
C ASN A 136 -0.08 18.13 4.33
N SER A 137 0.47 16.98 4.70
CA SER A 137 0.27 16.32 6.00
C SER A 137 -1.20 15.98 6.30
N ASN A 138 -1.94 15.58 5.26
CA ASN A 138 -3.38 15.31 5.33
C ASN A 138 -3.73 13.92 4.77
N ILE A 139 -4.93 13.44 5.09
CA ILE A 139 -5.66 12.46 4.31
C ILE A 139 -6.74 13.21 3.53
N VAL A 140 -6.75 13.02 2.22
CA VAL A 140 -7.83 13.47 1.35
C VAL A 140 -8.82 12.32 1.19
N ILE A 141 -10.06 12.58 1.57
CA ILE A 141 -11.17 11.63 1.51
C ILE A 141 -12.09 12.06 0.38
N PHE A 142 -12.45 11.13 -0.50
CA PHE A 142 -13.42 11.41 -1.54
C PHE A 142 -14.26 10.21 -1.93
N THR A 143 -15.46 10.47 -2.42
CA THR A 143 -16.33 9.45 -3.01
C THR A 143 -16.26 9.53 -4.52
N GLU A 144 -16.47 8.39 -5.18
CA GLU A 144 -16.55 8.31 -6.62
C GLU A 144 -17.99 8.64 -7.10
N GLU A 145 -18.40 9.89 -6.94
CA GLU A 145 -19.67 10.43 -7.44
C GLU A 145 -19.45 11.34 -8.65
N LEU A 146 -20.53 11.71 -9.34
CA LEU A 146 -20.48 12.72 -10.42
C LEU A 146 -19.86 14.06 -9.96
N ILE A 147 -19.92 14.34 -8.65
CA ILE A 147 -19.24 15.45 -8.00
C ILE A 147 -18.49 14.86 -6.80
N PRO A 148 -17.14 14.75 -6.85
CA PRO A 148 -16.40 14.21 -5.72
C PRO A 148 -16.56 15.15 -4.52
N GLN A 149 -17.16 14.62 -3.45
CA GLN A 149 -17.13 15.30 -2.16
C GLN A 149 -15.75 15.08 -1.57
N ILE A 150 -15.05 16.16 -1.25
CA ILE A 150 -13.69 16.09 -0.71
C ILE A 150 -13.69 16.54 0.75
N TYR A 151 -13.15 15.71 1.62
CA TYR A 151 -12.86 16.05 3.01
C TYR A 151 -11.36 15.96 3.25
N ILE A 152 -10.82 16.89 4.03
CA ILE A 152 -9.40 16.93 4.40
C ILE A 152 -9.30 16.65 5.90
N LEU A 153 -8.60 15.58 6.26
CA LEU A 153 -8.32 15.24 7.66
C LEU A 153 -6.82 15.41 7.95
N PRO A 154 -6.42 16.20 8.95
CA PRO A 154 -5.01 16.32 9.31
C PRO A 154 -4.46 14.98 9.82
N ALA A 155 -3.37 14.50 9.23
CA ALA A 155 -2.88 13.12 9.40
C ALA A 155 -1.61 13.00 10.26
N GLY A 156 -1.01 14.13 10.63
CA GLY A 156 0.36 14.17 11.13
C GLY A 156 1.36 14.32 9.99
N LYS A 157 2.65 14.45 10.34
CA LYS A 157 3.70 14.76 9.36
C LYS A 157 4.06 13.55 8.51
N LEU A 158 4.13 13.77 7.20
CA LEU A 158 4.57 12.80 6.19
C LEU A 158 3.78 11.47 6.24
N PRO A 159 2.43 11.48 6.08
CA PRO A 159 1.67 10.25 6.00
C PRO A 159 2.15 9.43 4.79
N LYS A 160 2.60 8.20 5.04
CA LYS A 160 3.16 7.29 4.04
C LYS A 160 2.12 6.31 3.53
N ASP A 161 1.30 5.78 4.43
CA ASP A 161 0.27 4.82 4.08
C ASP A 161 -0.96 4.95 4.98
N VAL A 162 -2.12 4.52 4.49
CA VAL A 162 -3.40 4.60 5.19
C VAL A 162 -4.21 3.33 4.95
N LYS A 163 -4.78 2.78 6.02
CA LYS A 163 -5.67 1.62 6.00
C LYS A 163 -6.87 1.85 6.91
N LEU A 164 -7.98 1.19 6.60
CA LEU A 164 -9.13 1.12 7.50
C LEU A 164 -8.90 -0.02 8.49
N LEU A 165 -8.88 0.29 9.78
CA LEU A 165 -8.90 -0.72 10.83
C LEU A 165 -10.31 -1.30 10.98
N ASN A 166 -11.32 -0.44 10.79
CA ASN A 166 -12.74 -0.77 10.72
C ASN A 166 -13.49 0.40 10.06
N ASP A 167 -14.81 0.29 9.95
CA ASP A 167 -15.65 1.29 9.27
C ASP A 167 -15.65 2.68 9.94
N ARG A 168 -15.06 2.83 11.13
CA ARG A 168 -14.98 4.10 11.90
C ARG A 168 -13.57 4.54 12.22
N THR A 169 -12.54 3.75 11.91
CA THR A 169 -11.16 4.06 12.33
C THR A 169 -10.19 3.90 11.18
N LEU A 170 -9.50 4.99 10.86
CA LEU A 170 -8.34 4.98 9.98
C LEU A 170 -7.08 4.73 10.79
N ALA A 171 -6.17 3.95 10.23
CA ALA A 171 -4.80 3.81 10.67
C ALA A 171 -3.89 4.46 9.62
N ILE A 172 -2.95 5.28 10.06
CA ILE A 172 -2.07 6.07 9.19
C ILE A 172 -0.63 5.87 9.64
N LEU A 173 0.20 5.32 8.77
CA LEU A 173 1.63 5.23 9.00
C LEU A 173 2.29 6.59 8.71
N ASN A 174 2.85 7.22 9.73
CA ASN A 174 3.54 8.50 9.61
C ASN A 174 5.06 8.30 9.49
N GLY A 175 5.68 8.84 8.43
CA GLY A 175 7.10 8.65 8.15
C GLY A 175 8.04 9.40 9.09
N ASP A 176 7.60 10.55 9.64
CA ASP A 176 8.41 11.36 10.57
C ASP A 176 8.48 10.72 11.95
N THR A 177 7.32 10.39 12.52
CA THR A 177 7.22 9.75 13.83
C THR A 177 7.52 8.26 13.79
N LYS A 178 7.40 7.63 12.60
CA LYS A 178 7.55 6.19 12.37
C LYS A 178 6.53 5.35 13.16
N CYS A 179 5.43 5.98 13.54
CA CYS A 179 4.33 5.38 14.28
C CYS A 179 3.08 5.31 13.41
N ILE A 180 2.10 4.49 13.84
CA ILE A 180 0.77 4.49 13.26
C ILE A 180 -0.13 5.36 14.11
N MET A 181 -0.71 6.39 13.53
CA MET A 181 -1.76 7.20 14.14
C MET A 181 -3.12 6.59 13.80
N LEU A 182 -3.99 6.47 14.79
CA LEU A 182 -5.38 6.11 14.59
C LEU A 182 -6.24 7.37 14.63
N ILE A 183 -7.19 7.48 13.70
CA ILE A 183 -8.15 8.58 13.65
C ILE A 183 -9.55 7.97 13.61
N ASN A 184 -10.38 8.34 14.58
CA ASN A 184 -11.81 8.04 14.57
C ASN A 184 -12.52 8.98 13.58
N LEU A 185 -13.27 8.41 12.65
CA LEU A 185 -13.96 9.13 11.57
C LEU A 185 -15.24 9.84 12.02
N GLU A 186 -15.81 9.46 13.16
CA GLU A 186 -17.06 10.02 13.70
C GLU A 186 -16.80 11.33 14.46
N ASP A 187 -15.78 11.36 15.32
CA ASP A 187 -15.49 12.49 16.20
C ASP A 187 -14.12 13.17 15.92
N GLY A 188 -13.30 12.60 15.04
CA GLY A 188 -11.97 13.13 14.70
C GLY A 188 -10.90 12.88 15.77
N ASN A 189 -11.20 12.12 16.82
CA ASN A 189 -10.25 11.82 17.89
C ASN A 189 -9.04 11.05 17.35
N LYS A 190 -7.86 11.42 17.84
CA LYS A 190 -6.58 10.85 17.41
C LYS A 190 -5.88 10.18 18.57
N GLU A 191 -5.37 8.98 18.33
CA GLU A 191 -4.52 8.26 19.26
C GLU A 191 -3.31 7.70 18.51
N ASP A 192 -2.15 7.70 19.16
CA ASP A 192 -0.96 7.06 18.59
C ASP A 192 -1.00 5.56 18.94
N MET A 193 -1.09 4.71 17.93
CA MET A 193 -0.76 3.30 18.09
C MET A 193 0.76 3.17 18.08
N ILE A 194 1.30 2.92 19.27
CA ILE A 194 2.73 2.91 19.51
C ILE A 194 3.37 1.77 18.73
N VAL A 195 4.04 2.11 17.64
CA VAL A 195 5.11 1.30 17.08
C VAL A 195 6.40 1.92 17.62
N ASN A 196 6.94 1.34 18.70
CA ASN A 196 8.20 1.63 19.42
C ASN A 196 8.29 2.64 20.56
N ARG A 197 9.18 2.24 21.52
CA ARG A 197 10.22 3.12 22.12
C ARG A 197 11.58 2.47 22.44
N LYS A 198 11.83 1.14 22.29
CA LYS A 198 13.17 0.51 22.49
C LYS A 198 13.38 -0.84 21.79
N GLU A 199 12.35 -1.68 21.65
CA GLU A 199 12.43 -3.01 21.00
C GLU A 199 11.48 -3.06 19.80
N GLY A 200 12.04 -3.18 18.59
CA GLY A 200 11.28 -3.24 17.34
C GLY A 200 11.35 -2.01 16.44
N ASP A 201 12.26 -1.06 16.65
CA ASP A 201 12.40 0.22 15.89
C ASP A 201 12.30 0.03 14.38
N VAL A 202 11.25 0.57 13.75
CA VAL A 202 11.14 0.60 12.28
C VAL A 202 11.96 1.75 11.71
N TYR A 203 12.65 1.52 10.60
CA TYR A 203 13.52 2.51 9.96
C TYR A 203 13.13 2.70 8.50
N ASN A 204 12.61 3.90 8.22
CA ASN A 204 12.00 4.27 6.93
C ASN A 204 10.83 3.34 6.52
N PRO A 205 9.80 3.17 7.36
CA PRO A 205 8.67 2.32 6.99
C PRO A 205 7.91 2.92 5.79
N ILE A 206 7.52 2.08 4.83
CA ILE A 206 6.89 2.52 3.57
C ILE A 206 5.40 2.22 3.56
N PHE A 207 5.02 0.95 3.63
CA PHE A 207 3.63 0.48 3.66
C PHE A 207 3.37 -0.39 4.90
N PHE A 208 2.11 -0.50 5.28
CA PHE A 208 1.68 -1.45 6.31
C PHE A 208 0.41 -2.20 5.88
N GLU A 209 0.15 -3.33 6.51
CA GLU A 209 -1.07 -4.10 6.31
C GLU A 209 -1.68 -4.51 7.65
N ILE A 210 -3.01 -4.47 7.72
CA ILE A 210 -3.78 -4.93 8.88
C ILE A 210 -4.25 -6.35 8.59
N TYR A 211 -3.84 -7.30 9.43
CA TYR A 211 -4.19 -8.71 9.29
C TYR A 211 -5.06 -9.18 10.46
N LEU A 212 -6.21 -9.77 10.13
CA LEU A 212 -7.22 -10.29 11.08
C LEU A 212 -7.70 -9.26 12.14
N ASN A 213 -7.51 -7.96 11.90
CA ASN A 213 -7.74 -6.88 12.88
C ASN A 213 -6.96 -7.02 14.20
N GLU A 214 -5.97 -7.93 14.25
CA GLU A 214 -5.16 -8.21 15.45
C GLU A 214 -3.68 -7.95 15.22
N TYR A 215 -3.22 -8.01 13.97
CA TYR A 215 -1.82 -7.91 13.59
C TYR A 215 -1.59 -6.76 12.62
N ILE A 216 -0.45 -6.10 12.78
CA ILE A 216 0.01 -5.03 11.92
C ILE A 216 1.36 -5.44 11.36
N LEU A 217 1.43 -5.57 10.05
CA LEU A 217 2.64 -5.90 9.33
C LEU A 217 3.19 -4.61 8.73
N ILE A 218 4.47 -4.30 8.94
CA ILE A 218 5.10 -3.07 8.44
C ILE A 218 6.32 -3.45 7.61
N SER A 219 6.40 -2.91 6.39
CA SER A 219 7.62 -3.00 5.58
C SER A 219 8.68 -2.06 6.16
N ASP A 220 9.69 -2.61 6.81
CA ASP A 220 10.80 -1.88 7.43
C ASP A 220 11.97 -1.84 6.43
N TYR A 221 11.93 -0.83 5.56
CA TYR A 221 12.71 -0.75 4.32
C TYR A 221 14.21 -0.84 4.56
N GLU A 222 14.76 -0.02 5.45
CA GLU A 222 16.22 0.06 5.64
C GLU A 222 16.76 -1.11 6.47
N ASN A 223 15.92 -1.70 7.33
CA ASN A 223 16.31 -2.90 8.06
C ASN A 223 16.17 -4.18 7.23
N ASN A 224 15.62 -4.10 6.01
CA ASN A 224 15.34 -5.26 5.17
C ASN A 224 14.44 -6.30 5.83
N THR A 225 13.38 -5.85 6.53
CA THR A 225 12.48 -6.77 7.25
C THR A 225 11.01 -6.40 7.06
N ILE A 226 10.13 -7.36 7.29
CA ILE A 226 8.74 -7.08 7.65
C ILE A 226 8.60 -7.32 9.15
N LYS A 227 8.13 -6.32 9.87
CA LYS A 227 7.89 -6.45 11.31
C LYS A 227 6.41 -6.65 11.58
N ILE A 228 6.11 -7.61 12.44
CA ILE A 228 4.73 -7.95 12.82
C ILE A 228 4.51 -7.52 14.25
N PHE A 229 3.54 -6.64 14.44
CA PHE A 229 3.11 -6.14 15.74
C PHE A 229 1.71 -6.65 16.06
N SER A 230 1.40 -6.78 17.35
CA SER A 230 0.01 -6.85 17.81
C SER A 230 -0.68 -5.49 17.63
N LYS A 231 -2.01 -5.46 17.63
CA LYS A 231 -2.81 -4.23 17.66
C LYS A 231 -2.52 -3.29 18.83
N LYS A 232 -1.85 -3.79 19.88
CA LYS A 232 -1.41 -3.00 21.04
C LYS A 232 0.01 -2.45 20.88
N GLY A 233 0.65 -2.66 19.73
CA GLY A 233 2.00 -2.15 19.44
C GLY A 233 3.16 -3.02 19.91
N LYS A 234 2.90 -4.18 20.53
CA LYS A 234 3.97 -5.13 20.90
C LYS A 234 4.52 -5.82 19.65
N LEU A 235 5.84 -5.79 19.43
CA LEU A 235 6.49 -6.60 18.40
C LEU A 235 6.31 -8.08 18.73
N LEU A 236 5.85 -8.84 17.75
CA LEU A 236 5.60 -10.28 17.87
C LEU A 236 6.59 -11.10 17.06
N ASN A 237 6.94 -10.63 15.85
CA ASN A 237 7.84 -11.35 14.97
C ASN A 237 8.50 -10.42 13.93
N VAL A 238 9.57 -10.91 13.31
CA VAL A 238 10.32 -10.24 12.24
C VAL A 238 10.59 -11.25 11.14
N ILE A 239 10.18 -10.93 9.91
CA ILE A 239 10.45 -11.72 8.71
C ILE A 239 11.60 -11.05 7.95
N GLY A 240 12.58 -11.86 7.55
CA GLY A 240 13.74 -11.42 6.79
C GLY A 240 14.90 -10.94 7.66
N LYS A 241 16.09 -10.92 7.06
CA LYS A 241 17.32 -10.36 7.61
C LYS A 241 18.24 -9.93 6.47
N SER A 242 19.06 -8.90 6.70
CA SER A 242 20.09 -8.48 5.75
C SER A 242 21.02 -9.65 5.38
N GLY A 243 21.09 -9.98 4.08
CA GLY A 243 21.85 -11.12 3.54
C GLY A 243 21.02 -12.37 3.25
N GLU A 244 19.75 -12.40 3.65
CA GLU A 244 18.74 -13.35 3.18
C GLU A 244 17.93 -12.71 2.04
N MET A 245 16.97 -13.44 1.45
CA MET A 245 16.18 -13.00 0.27
C MET A 245 15.40 -11.68 0.46
N PHE A 246 15.37 -11.04 1.64
CA PHE A 246 14.72 -9.75 1.83
C PHE A 246 15.68 -8.59 1.60
N ASN A 247 15.37 -7.73 0.63
CA ASN A 247 16.18 -6.54 0.35
C ASN A 247 15.29 -5.37 -0.06
N TYR A 248 15.19 -4.38 0.82
CA TYR A 248 14.36 -3.19 0.68
C TYR A 248 12.89 -3.52 0.38
N PRO A 249 12.17 -4.16 1.33
CA PRO A 249 10.75 -4.43 1.14
C PRO A 249 9.95 -3.15 1.10
N THR A 250 8.92 -3.15 0.26
CA THR A 250 8.05 -2.02 0.01
C THR A 250 6.59 -2.45 0.18
N GLY A 251 5.88 -2.71 -0.91
CA GLY A 251 4.48 -3.14 -0.86
C GLY A 251 4.32 -4.47 -0.15
N ILE A 252 3.32 -4.53 0.73
CA ILE A 252 2.92 -5.72 1.46
C ILE A 252 1.40 -5.84 1.42
N ALA A 253 0.90 -7.06 1.31
CA ALA A 253 -0.52 -7.36 1.51
C ALA A 253 -0.68 -8.82 1.97
N VAL A 254 -1.80 -9.12 2.62
CA VAL A 254 -2.12 -10.48 3.03
C VAL A 254 -3.37 -10.95 2.30
N HIS A 255 -3.26 -12.08 1.61
CA HIS A 255 -4.41 -12.74 1.02
C HIS A 255 -5.22 -13.43 2.11
N SER A 256 -6.41 -12.92 2.42
CA SER A 256 -7.18 -13.36 3.60
C SER A 256 -7.62 -14.82 3.54
N ASN A 257 -7.96 -15.33 2.35
CA ASN A 257 -8.52 -16.68 2.20
C ASN A 257 -7.44 -17.76 2.40
N THR A 258 -6.25 -17.54 1.85
CA THR A 258 -5.13 -18.49 1.92
C THR A 258 -4.13 -18.15 3.03
N GLN A 259 -4.34 -17.04 3.75
CA GLN A 259 -3.45 -16.53 4.78
C GLN A 259 -2.01 -16.37 4.26
N THR A 260 -1.87 -15.96 3.00
CA THR A 260 -0.57 -15.82 2.34
C THR A 260 -0.15 -14.35 2.40
N LEU A 261 0.97 -14.08 3.06
CA LEU A 261 1.60 -12.76 3.00
C LEU A 261 2.35 -12.65 1.67
N ILE A 262 2.19 -11.52 0.99
CA ILE A 262 2.91 -11.19 -0.23
C ILE A 262 3.65 -9.89 -0.01
N SER A 263 4.92 -9.88 -0.40
CA SER A 263 5.81 -8.73 -0.28
C SER A 263 6.53 -8.48 -1.59
N VAL A 264 6.80 -7.21 -1.89
CA VAL A 264 7.66 -6.81 -3.01
C VAL A 264 8.92 -6.09 -2.54
N CYS A 265 10.06 -6.51 -3.08
CA CYS A 265 11.39 -6.06 -2.72
C CYS A 265 12.05 -5.32 -3.89
N ARG A 266 12.79 -4.23 -3.62
CA ARG A 266 13.42 -3.45 -4.69
C ARG A 266 14.67 -4.08 -5.28
N LYS A 267 15.33 -4.99 -4.56
CA LYS A 267 16.67 -5.47 -4.92
C LYS A 267 16.80 -6.99 -4.75
N GLU A 268 16.14 -7.75 -5.61
CA GLU A 268 16.27 -9.22 -5.64
C GLU A 268 16.03 -9.79 -7.03
N HIS A 269 16.67 -10.91 -7.37
CA HIS A 269 16.41 -11.59 -8.65
C HIS A 269 14.95 -12.00 -8.81
N SER A 270 14.26 -12.27 -7.70
CA SER A 270 12.83 -12.63 -7.63
C SER A 270 12.13 -11.72 -6.62
N PRO A 271 11.72 -10.52 -7.07
CA PRO A 271 11.32 -9.43 -6.18
C PRO A 271 9.92 -9.56 -5.61
N ILE A 272 9.11 -10.53 -6.05
CA ILE A 272 7.77 -10.79 -5.50
C ILE A 272 7.85 -12.06 -4.67
N GLN A 273 7.53 -11.98 -3.38
CA GLN A 273 7.76 -13.05 -2.41
C GLN A 273 6.47 -13.41 -1.71
N PHE A 274 6.21 -14.71 -1.61
CA PHE A 274 5.03 -15.29 -1.00
C PHE A 274 5.43 -16.04 0.25
N PHE A 275 4.70 -15.82 1.34
CA PHE A 275 4.94 -16.46 2.61
C PHE A 275 3.65 -17.11 3.13
N LYS A 276 3.76 -18.35 3.60
CA LYS A 276 2.65 -19.07 4.21
C LYS A 276 2.71 -18.91 5.72
N LEU A 277 1.54 -18.77 6.34
CA LEU A 277 1.42 -18.81 7.79
C LEU A 277 1.91 -20.17 8.31
N GLU A 278 2.79 -20.15 9.30
CA GLU A 278 3.18 -21.36 10.03
C GLU A 278 2.04 -21.78 10.96
N THR A 279 1.68 -23.07 10.90
CA THR A 279 0.66 -23.70 11.75
C THR A 279 1.28 -24.38 12.96
#